data_AF-A0A3T0RPZ4-F1
#
_entry.id   AF-A0A3T0RPZ4-F1
#
_cell.length_a   1.000
_cell.length_b   1.000
_cell.length_c   1.000
_cell.angle_alpha   90.00
_cell.angle_beta   90.00
_cell.angle_gamma   90.00
#
_symmetry.space_group_name_H-M   'P 1'
#
loop_
_entity.id
_entity.type
_entity.pdbx_description
1 polymer ?
#
loop_
_entity_poly.entity_id
_entity_poly.type
_entity_poly.pdbx_seq_one_letter_code
_entity_poly.pdbx_strand_id
1 'polypeptide(L)'
;MKKLLLSVLLLANVAWADDIKTCGLPICNSNAKIEEMRAMNQDGRFNLIKGLNTDYRAETKAAILSNLLDFAAKAKALTIEMKDEAWVTREADTLSNIAVVGLVKYDKINKDLMITRFSQVQGEGAAFDILSYWSSTVDKLDDIQEVLQVTGFAEYAKQWSIDTKQEAYVTREAEKILVVGGKQVSRLNPSHEGAYKIKITCITFPKECGELAKNIQYMSVFDTLTAKGLSVNLADSQLSAPLYIFSTALLTNNGTHVRGISTDATPMTRASEIDLDIDMATGHVTGLLIDALVGEMKIEGVPVRRMSEFYLDKGPTRIVEVTEILGRYEGTLAGSEATLTVSRYSTGELVAIIDFAGSMLNFRAGAYNTKRGVLQFAGTAGNMGDRKLVLALRNNGKGKEVLTGFMLTATPKTPVAEFHKVGNIK
;
A
#
# COMPACT_ATOMS: atom_id res chain seq x y z
N MET A 1 84.39 -15.37 -13.56
CA MET A 1 83.26 -16.33 -13.69
C MET A 1 82.58 -16.43 -12.33
N LYS A 2 81.37 -15.86 -12.17
CA LYS A 2 80.08 -16.57 -11.94
C LYS A 2 80.15 -17.55 -10.74
N LYS A 3 79.40 -17.42 -9.64
CA LYS A 3 77.98 -17.01 -9.48
C LYS A 3 77.71 -16.34 -8.13
N LEU A 4 76.92 -15.26 -8.19
CA LEU A 4 76.03 -14.76 -7.14
C LEU A 4 74.93 -15.82 -6.87
N LEU A 5 74.59 -16.07 -5.62
CA LEU A 5 73.31 -16.68 -5.23
C LEU A 5 72.67 -15.72 -4.22
N LEU A 6 71.80 -14.89 -4.77
CA LEU A 6 71.00 -13.90 -4.06
C LEU A 6 69.76 -14.60 -3.50
N SER A 7 69.53 -14.37 -2.22
CA SER A 7 68.34 -14.65 -1.43
C SER A 7 67.01 -14.35 -2.15
N VAL A 8 66.08 -15.31 -2.10
CA VAL A 8 64.66 -15.10 -2.35
C VAL A 8 63.90 -15.43 -1.06
N LEU A 9 63.62 -14.39 -0.28
CA LEU A 9 62.61 -14.38 0.76
C LEU A 9 61.74 -13.15 0.51
N LEU A 10 60.43 -13.31 0.72
CA LEU A 10 59.33 -12.36 0.54
C LEU A 10 58.88 -12.08 -0.91
N LEU A 11 57.67 -12.56 -1.22
CA LEU A 11 56.50 -11.74 -1.62
C LEU A 11 55.34 -12.69 -2.00
N ALA A 12 54.49 -13.03 -1.03
CA ALA A 12 53.20 -13.70 -1.28
C ALA A 12 52.06 -13.06 -0.46
N ASN A 13 52.14 -11.75 -0.20
CA ASN A 13 51.24 -11.08 0.75
C ASN A 13 50.59 -9.79 0.22
N VAL A 14 50.34 -9.64 -1.09
CA VAL A 14 49.70 -8.42 -1.63
C VAL A 14 48.75 -8.70 -2.81
N ALA A 15 47.86 -9.70 -2.69
CA ALA A 15 46.75 -9.86 -3.64
C ALA A 15 45.37 -10.01 -2.97
N TRP A 16 45.31 -10.16 -1.64
CA TRP A 16 44.07 -10.53 -0.93
C TRP A 16 43.42 -9.35 -0.18
N ALA A 17 44.19 -8.28 0.09
CA ALA A 17 43.70 -7.11 0.81
C ALA A 17 42.83 -6.19 -0.07
N ASP A 18 42.97 -6.26 -1.39
CA ASP A 18 42.21 -5.43 -2.32
C ASP A 18 40.80 -5.98 -2.58
N ASP A 19 40.60 -7.31 -2.59
CA ASP A 19 39.26 -7.91 -2.81
C ASP A 19 38.28 -7.63 -1.65
N ILE A 20 38.77 -7.60 -0.40
CA ILE A 20 37.94 -7.27 0.78
C ILE A 20 37.42 -5.83 0.71
N LYS A 21 38.19 -4.90 0.13
CA LYS A 21 37.76 -3.51 -0.06
C LYS A 21 36.67 -3.37 -1.12
N THR A 22 36.60 -4.29 -2.09
CA THR A 22 35.68 -4.21 -3.24
C THR A 22 34.31 -4.81 -2.95
N CYS A 23 34.19 -5.87 -2.15
CA CYS A 23 32.89 -6.46 -1.77
C CYS A 23 32.64 -6.63 -0.27
N GLY A 24 33.52 -6.10 0.60
CA GLY A 24 33.26 -5.92 2.03
C GLY A 24 33.27 -7.21 2.87
N LEU A 25 33.78 -8.31 2.32
CA LEU A 25 33.72 -9.64 2.92
C LEU A 25 35.07 -10.37 2.84
N PRO A 26 35.47 -11.14 3.87
CA PRO A 26 36.64 -12.02 3.81
C PRO A 26 36.42 -13.23 2.87
N ILE A 27 35.20 -13.38 2.33
CA ILE A 27 34.77 -14.44 1.41
C ILE A 27 34.48 -13.92 0.00
N CYS A 28 34.92 -12.70 -0.31
CA CYS A 28 34.70 -12.02 -1.58
C CYS A 28 35.01 -12.86 -2.83
N ASN A 29 36.09 -13.65 -2.78
CA ASN A 29 36.33 -14.71 -3.74
C ASN A 29 35.92 -16.06 -3.13
N SER A 30 34.63 -16.38 -3.26
CA SER A 30 34.04 -17.58 -2.65
C SER A 30 34.79 -18.86 -3.07
N ASN A 31 35.23 -18.95 -4.33
CA ASN A 31 35.89 -20.14 -4.86
C ASN A 31 37.28 -20.32 -4.25
N ALA A 32 38.09 -19.25 -4.19
CA ALA A 32 39.39 -19.29 -3.54
C ALA A 32 39.25 -19.66 -2.05
N LYS A 33 38.21 -19.12 -1.38
CA LYS A 33 37.96 -19.43 0.03
C LYS A 33 37.53 -20.89 0.23
N ILE A 34 36.75 -21.46 -0.68
CA ILE A 34 36.36 -22.88 -0.63
C ILE A 34 37.57 -23.80 -0.80
N GLU A 35 38.51 -23.45 -1.68
CA GLU A 35 39.77 -24.19 -1.81
C GLU A 35 40.64 -24.09 -0.55
N GLU A 36 40.65 -22.94 0.12
CA GLU A 36 41.29 -22.80 1.45
C GLU A 36 40.62 -23.71 2.48
N MET A 37 39.29 -23.78 2.50
CA MET A 37 38.51 -24.63 3.41
C MET A 37 38.74 -26.13 3.19
N ARG A 38 39.10 -26.58 1.97
CA ARG A 38 39.46 -27.98 1.69
C ARG A 38 40.69 -28.42 2.49
N ALA A 39 41.64 -27.51 2.70
CA ALA A 39 42.86 -27.77 3.46
C ALA A 39 42.65 -27.68 4.99
N MET A 40 41.52 -27.15 5.45
CA MET A 40 41.20 -27.05 6.88
C MET A 40 40.76 -28.39 7.45
N ASN A 41 40.87 -28.55 8.77
CA ASN A 41 40.16 -29.62 9.48
C ASN A 41 38.69 -29.24 9.71
N GLN A 42 37.92 -30.17 10.26
CA GLN A 42 36.48 -30.00 10.51
C GLN A 42 36.18 -28.78 11.40
N ASP A 43 36.93 -28.61 12.50
CA ASP A 43 36.77 -27.47 13.41
C ASP A 43 37.09 -26.13 12.74
N GLY A 44 38.11 -26.10 11.89
CA GLY A 44 38.50 -24.91 11.13
C GLY A 44 37.39 -24.45 10.19
N ARG A 45 36.79 -25.38 9.44
CA ARG A 45 35.64 -25.09 8.57
C ARG A 45 34.46 -24.56 9.38
N PHE A 46 34.11 -25.21 10.49
CA PHE A 46 33.01 -24.75 11.34
C PHE A 46 33.25 -23.35 11.92
N ASN A 47 34.42 -23.11 12.52
CA ASN A 47 34.72 -21.83 13.16
C ASN A 47 34.68 -20.67 12.16
N LEU A 48 35.08 -20.91 10.91
CA LEU A 48 34.97 -19.92 9.84
C LEU A 48 33.50 -19.59 9.55
N ILE A 49 32.66 -20.60 9.32
CA ILE A 49 31.24 -20.40 9.00
C ILE A 49 30.51 -19.74 10.19
N LYS A 50 30.78 -20.20 11.41
CA LYS A 50 30.25 -19.62 12.64
C LYS A 50 30.67 -18.16 12.85
N GLY A 51 31.90 -17.82 12.50
CA GLY A 51 32.39 -16.45 12.51
C GLY A 51 31.54 -15.56 11.60
N LEU A 52 31.32 -15.99 10.36
CA LEU A 52 30.47 -15.27 9.41
C LEU A 52 29.02 -15.13 9.90
N ASN A 53 28.46 -16.19 10.51
CA ASN A 53 27.14 -16.13 11.13
C ASN A 53 27.06 -15.07 12.23
N THR A 54 28.11 -14.94 13.04
CA THR A 54 28.17 -13.99 14.15
C THR A 54 28.32 -12.56 13.63
N ASP A 55 29.25 -12.35 12.70
CA ASP A 55 29.64 -11.02 12.22
C ASP A 55 28.56 -10.40 11.32
N TYR A 56 27.82 -11.21 10.55
CA TYR A 56 26.89 -10.72 9.54
C TYR A 56 25.41 -10.98 9.87
N ARG A 57 25.09 -11.41 11.10
CA ARG A 57 23.70 -11.70 11.53
C ARG A 57 22.73 -10.54 11.33
N ALA A 58 23.22 -9.31 11.44
CA ALA A 58 22.45 -8.07 11.33
C ALA A 58 22.73 -7.29 10.04
N GLU A 59 23.36 -7.92 9.05
CA GLU A 59 23.68 -7.27 7.78
C GLU A 59 22.41 -6.88 7.00
N THR A 60 22.44 -5.72 6.36
CA THR A 60 21.32 -5.18 5.58
C THR A 60 21.68 -4.89 4.12
N LYS A 61 22.96 -4.97 3.75
CA LYS A 61 23.41 -4.72 2.37
C LYS A 61 23.17 -5.93 1.49
N ALA A 62 22.27 -5.80 0.52
CA ALA A 62 21.88 -6.87 -0.41
C ALA A 62 23.06 -7.53 -1.14
N ALA A 63 24.08 -6.76 -1.54
CA ALA A 63 25.27 -7.31 -2.19
C ALA A 63 26.07 -8.24 -1.26
N ILE A 64 26.22 -7.88 0.01
CA ILE A 64 26.92 -8.70 1.02
C ILE A 64 26.11 -9.96 1.31
N LEU A 65 24.81 -9.82 1.52
CA LEU A 65 23.90 -10.95 1.75
C LEU A 65 23.87 -11.93 0.57
N SER A 66 23.93 -11.44 -0.68
CA SER A 66 23.99 -12.29 -1.87
C SER A 66 25.29 -13.11 -1.92
N ASN A 67 26.42 -12.47 -1.59
CA ASN A 67 27.71 -13.16 -1.51
C ASN A 67 27.73 -14.21 -0.38
N LEU A 68 27.14 -13.89 0.77
CA LEU A 68 27.01 -14.84 1.89
C LEU A 68 26.18 -16.06 1.49
N LEU A 69 25.07 -15.86 0.76
CA LEU A 69 24.22 -16.95 0.27
C LEU A 69 24.95 -17.87 -0.72
N ASP A 70 25.65 -17.31 -1.71
CA ASP A 70 26.45 -18.09 -2.66
C ASP A 70 27.56 -18.89 -1.95
N PHE A 71 28.27 -18.24 -1.02
CA PHE A 71 29.29 -18.91 -0.22
C PHE A 71 28.70 -20.02 0.66
N ALA A 72 27.57 -19.80 1.33
CA ALA A 72 26.92 -20.79 2.18
C ALA A 72 26.55 -22.06 1.39
N ALA A 73 26.04 -21.91 0.17
CA ALA A 73 25.73 -23.03 -0.71
C ALA A 73 26.98 -23.85 -1.06
N LYS A 74 28.09 -23.19 -1.41
CA LYS A 74 29.37 -23.84 -1.71
C LYS A 74 30.00 -24.50 -0.48
N ALA A 75 29.94 -23.82 0.66
CA ALA A 75 30.46 -24.33 1.93
C ALA A 75 29.69 -25.59 2.36
N LYS A 76 28.35 -25.59 2.23
CA LYS A 76 27.52 -26.77 2.48
C LYS A 76 27.88 -27.93 1.57
N ALA A 77 28.06 -27.68 0.27
CA ALA A 77 28.48 -28.72 -0.67
C ALA A 77 29.83 -29.34 -0.27
N LEU A 78 30.78 -28.49 0.14
CA LEU A 78 32.09 -28.94 0.61
C LEU A 78 31.98 -29.78 1.90
N THR A 79 31.19 -29.37 2.90
CA THR A 79 31.10 -30.13 4.17
C THR A 79 30.50 -31.51 3.96
N ILE A 80 29.56 -31.64 3.02
CA ILE A 80 29.01 -32.94 2.58
C ILE A 80 30.09 -33.77 1.86
N GLU A 81 30.83 -33.17 0.93
CA GLU A 81 31.91 -33.82 0.18
C GLU A 81 33.00 -34.38 1.13
N MET A 82 33.40 -33.57 2.11
CA MET A 82 34.42 -33.91 3.11
C MET A 82 33.92 -34.88 4.18
N LYS A 83 32.62 -35.25 4.16
CA LYS A 83 31.96 -36.10 5.16
C LYS A 83 32.07 -35.55 6.59
N ASP A 84 31.97 -34.23 6.72
CA ASP A 84 31.94 -33.58 8.03
C ASP A 84 30.71 -33.99 8.83
N GLU A 85 30.82 -33.91 10.16
CA GLU A 85 29.68 -34.14 11.04
C GLU A 85 28.53 -33.14 10.78
N ALA A 86 27.31 -33.57 11.12
CA ALA A 86 26.08 -32.85 10.82
C ALA A 86 26.03 -31.42 11.41
N TRP A 87 26.73 -31.14 12.51
CA TRP A 87 26.77 -29.81 13.11
C TRP A 87 27.54 -28.79 12.26
N VAL A 88 28.54 -29.22 11.47
CA VAL A 88 29.26 -28.33 10.55
C VAL A 88 28.35 -27.95 9.38
N THR A 89 27.70 -28.96 8.79
CA THR A 89 26.76 -28.75 7.68
C THR A 89 25.58 -27.87 8.11
N ARG A 90 25.07 -28.04 9.34
CA ARG A 90 24.01 -27.19 9.92
C ARG A 90 24.45 -25.73 10.08
N GLU A 91 25.72 -25.47 10.35
CA GLU A 91 26.22 -24.10 10.47
C GLU A 91 26.19 -23.38 9.12
N ALA A 92 26.47 -24.09 8.01
CA ALA A 92 26.32 -23.57 6.66
C ALA A 92 24.84 -23.30 6.30
N ASP A 93 23.93 -24.18 6.72
CA ASP A 93 22.48 -23.94 6.61
C ASP A 93 22.04 -22.71 7.39
N THR A 94 22.61 -22.49 8.58
CA THR A 94 22.34 -21.29 9.39
C THR A 94 22.78 -20.02 8.66
N LEU A 95 23.95 -20.04 8.01
CA LEU A 95 24.46 -18.92 7.21
C LEU A 95 23.56 -18.63 6.02
N SER A 96 23.13 -19.67 5.31
CA SER A 96 22.17 -19.56 4.22
C SER A 96 20.86 -18.91 4.71
N ASN A 97 20.32 -19.37 5.84
CA ASN A 97 19.06 -18.85 6.38
C ASN A 97 19.17 -17.36 6.79
N ILE A 98 20.28 -16.94 7.41
CA ILE A 98 20.55 -15.53 7.73
C ILE A 98 20.58 -14.69 6.45
N ALA A 99 21.29 -15.14 5.43
CA ALA A 99 21.41 -14.43 4.16
C ALA A 99 20.05 -14.32 3.44
N VAL A 100 19.28 -15.41 3.39
CA VAL A 100 17.92 -15.44 2.81
C VAL A 100 16.99 -14.48 3.54
N VAL A 101 16.96 -14.51 4.88
CA VAL A 101 16.13 -13.60 5.70
C VAL A 101 16.47 -12.14 5.39
N GLY A 102 17.76 -11.79 5.38
CA GLY A 102 18.21 -10.45 5.05
C GLY A 102 17.82 -10.04 3.62
N LEU A 103 17.98 -10.92 2.64
CA LEU A 103 17.65 -10.65 1.25
C LEU A 103 16.15 -10.45 1.01
N VAL A 104 15.27 -11.12 1.75
CA VAL A 104 13.81 -10.87 1.63
C VAL A 104 13.42 -9.52 2.24
N LYS A 105 14.17 -9.01 3.23
CA LYS A 105 13.88 -7.75 3.91
C LYS A 105 14.48 -6.52 3.21
N TYR A 106 15.71 -6.64 2.72
CA TYR A 106 16.54 -5.48 2.38
C TYR A 106 17.02 -5.44 0.92
N ASP A 107 16.80 -6.49 0.14
CA ASP A 107 17.01 -6.41 -1.31
C ASP A 107 15.85 -5.66 -1.99
N LYS A 108 15.95 -5.48 -3.31
CA LYS A 108 14.91 -4.88 -4.12
C LYS A 108 13.55 -5.58 -3.91
N ILE A 109 12.50 -4.77 -3.73
CA ILE A 109 11.12 -5.24 -3.67
C ILE A 109 10.73 -5.87 -5.02
N ASN A 110 10.55 -7.18 -5.00
CA ASN A 110 10.11 -7.97 -6.14
C ASN A 110 9.42 -9.23 -5.61
N LYS A 111 8.12 -9.36 -5.88
CA LYS A 111 7.27 -10.44 -5.36
C LYS A 111 7.87 -11.82 -5.64
N ASP A 112 8.28 -12.09 -6.88
CA ASP A 112 8.71 -13.42 -7.30
C ASP A 112 10.05 -13.82 -6.65
N LEU A 113 10.99 -12.87 -6.52
CA LEU A 113 12.24 -13.10 -5.80
C LEU A 113 12.01 -13.30 -4.29
N MET A 114 11.11 -12.50 -3.69
CA MET A 114 10.75 -12.64 -2.28
C MET A 114 10.11 -14.00 -2.01
N ILE A 115 9.18 -14.45 -2.85
CA ILE A 115 8.55 -15.79 -2.79
C ILE A 115 9.62 -16.89 -2.89
N THR A 116 10.48 -16.81 -3.91
CA THR A 116 11.54 -17.80 -4.15
C THR A 116 12.46 -17.93 -2.96
N ARG A 117 12.81 -16.82 -2.31
CA ARG A 117 13.69 -16.82 -1.13
C ARG A 117 12.94 -17.23 0.14
N PHE A 118 11.72 -16.75 0.35
CA PHE A 118 10.92 -17.09 1.53
C PHE A 118 10.65 -18.59 1.65
N SER A 119 10.38 -19.27 0.53
CA SER A 119 10.20 -20.73 0.51
C SER A 119 11.46 -21.53 0.88
N GLN A 120 12.64 -20.90 0.92
CA GLN A 120 13.91 -21.51 1.34
C GLN A 120 14.18 -21.34 2.85
N VAL A 121 13.40 -20.48 3.53
CA VAL A 121 13.59 -20.15 4.94
C VAL A 121 13.32 -21.37 5.80
N GLN A 122 14.24 -21.64 6.73
CA GLN A 122 14.12 -22.72 7.69
C GLN A 122 13.64 -22.18 9.05
N GLY A 123 12.54 -22.75 9.54
CA GLY A 123 11.99 -22.47 10.86
C GLY A 123 11.02 -21.28 10.90
N GLU A 124 10.00 -21.43 11.73
CA GLU A 124 8.92 -20.45 11.87
C GLU A 124 9.39 -19.10 12.41
N GLY A 125 10.39 -19.09 13.29
CA GLY A 125 10.94 -17.85 13.85
C GLY A 125 11.54 -16.93 12.78
N ALA A 126 12.19 -17.50 11.76
CA ALA A 126 12.75 -16.76 10.64
C ALA A 126 11.64 -16.28 9.68
N ALA A 127 10.63 -17.13 9.41
CA ALA A 127 9.47 -16.75 8.62
C ALA A 127 8.71 -15.58 9.28
N PHE A 128 8.46 -15.67 10.58
CA PHE A 128 7.82 -14.60 11.35
C PHE A 128 8.64 -13.31 11.34
N ASP A 129 9.97 -13.39 11.51
CA ASP A 129 10.85 -12.22 11.49
C ASP A 129 10.79 -11.46 10.14
N ILE A 130 10.70 -12.17 9.01
CA ILE A 130 10.47 -11.56 7.69
C ILE A 130 9.11 -10.85 7.64
N LEU A 131 8.05 -11.53 8.08
CA LEU A 131 6.69 -11.00 8.00
C LEU A 131 6.50 -9.80 8.93
N SER A 132 7.07 -9.83 10.14
CA SER A 132 7.05 -8.70 11.08
C SER A 132 7.76 -7.47 10.52
N TYR A 133 8.88 -7.65 9.82
CA TYR A 133 9.55 -6.55 9.13
C TYR A 133 8.60 -5.88 8.12
N TRP A 134 8.00 -6.66 7.23
CA TRP A 134 7.11 -6.13 6.20
C TRP A 134 5.81 -5.54 6.76
N SER A 135 5.24 -6.13 7.82
CA SER A 135 4.02 -5.62 8.45
C SER A 135 4.22 -4.24 9.09
N SER A 136 5.46 -3.92 9.47
CA SER A 136 5.86 -2.62 10.03
C SER A 136 6.40 -1.62 9.00
N THR A 137 6.52 -2.03 7.73
CA THR A 137 7.18 -1.25 6.67
C THR A 137 6.24 -0.91 5.52
N VAL A 138 5.27 -1.78 5.21
CA VAL A 138 4.42 -1.64 4.01
C VAL A 138 3.60 -0.33 3.96
N ASP A 139 3.21 0.25 5.11
CA ASP A 139 2.49 1.54 5.19
C ASP A 139 3.37 2.78 4.95
N LYS A 140 4.69 2.61 4.96
CA LYS A 140 5.69 3.64 4.70
C LYS A 140 6.13 3.66 3.24
N LEU A 141 5.76 2.66 2.44
CA LEU A 141 6.05 2.63 1.01
C LEU A 141 5.16 3.64 0.29
N ASP A 142 5.74 4.46 -0.58
CA ASP A 142 5.01 5.51 -1.30
C ASP A 142 4.75 5.19 -2.77
N ASP A 143 5.30 4.08 -3.27
CA ASP A 143 4.98 3.52 -4.58
C ASP A 143 3.93 2.42 -4.44
N ILE A 144 2.79 2.61 -5.13
CA ILE A 144 1.73 1.61 -5.18
C ILE A 144 2.23 0.27 -5.72
N GLN A 145 3.15 0.28 -6.69
CA GLN A 145 3.67 -0.96 -7.27
C GLN A 145 4.47 -1.74 -6.23
N GLU A 146 5.30 -1.07 -5.42
CA GLU A 146 6.03 -1.71 -4.33
C GLU A 146 5.08 -2.30 -3.28
N VAL A 147 4.04 -1.55 -2.90
CA VAL A 147 3.01 -2.04 -1.95
C VAL A 147 2.33 -3.29 -2.50
N LEU A 148 1.92 -3.30 -3.78
CA LEU A 148 1.27 -4.44 -4.43
C LEU A 148 2.19 -5.67 -4.52
N GLN A 149 3.50 -5.48 -4.71
CA GLN A 149 4.47 -6.57 -4.70
C GLN A 149 4.59 -7.20 -3.30
N VAL A 150 4.61 -6.37 -2.24
CA VAL A 150 4.67 -6.83 -0.85
C VAL A 150 3.37 -7.53 -0.43
N THR A 151 2.20 -7.01 -0.80
CA THR A 151 0.92 -7.67 -0.50
C THR A 151 0.78 -8.99 -1.25
N GLY A 152 1.17 -9.05 -2.54
CA GLY A 152 1.20 -10.30 -3.30
C GLY A 152 2.18 -11.33 -2.73
N PHE A 153 3.30 -10.88 -2.17
CA PHE A 153 4.20 -11.75 -1.42
C PHE A 153 3.53 -12.28 -0.14
N ALA A 154 2.83 -11.43 0.62
CA ALA A 154 2.14 -11.82 1.84
C ALA A 154 1.00 -12.82 1.60
N GLU A 155 0.28 -12.73 0.47
CA GLU A 155 -0.73 -13.72 0.06
C GLU A 155 -0.09 -15.10 -0.11
N TYR A 156 1.03 -15.16 -0.83
CA TYR A 156 1.80 -16.40 -0.97
C TYR A 156 2.31 -16.89 0.39
N ALA A 157 2.93 -16.03 1.18
CA ALA A 157 3.53 -16.41 2.46
C ALA A 157 2.48 -16.96 3.44
N LYS A 158 1.27 -16.38 3.45
CA LYS A 158 0.12 -16.89 4.20
C LYS A 158 -0.23 -18.31 3.77
N GLN A 159 -0.44 -18.53 2.47
CA GLN A 159 -0.82 -19.85 1.95
C GLN A 159 0.27 -20.88 2.19
N TRP A 160 1.52 -20.54 1.92
CA TRP A 160 2.68 -21.41 2.16
C TRP A 160 2.81 -21.79 3.63
N SER A 161 2.58 -20.86 4.56
CA SER A 161 2.62 -21.14 6.00
C SER A 161 1.54 -22.13 6.43
N ILE A 162 0.34 -22.03 5.84
CA ILE A 162 -0.76 -22.99 6.04
C ILE A 162 -0.38 -24.36 5.48
N ASP A 163 0.09 -24.42 4.24
CA ASP A 163 0.43 -25.67 3.55
C ASP A 163 1.59 -26.42 4.24
N THR A 164 2.54 -25.67 4.81
CA THR A 164 3.67 -26.20 5.58
C THR A 164 3.34 -26.42 7.06
N LYS A 165 2.08 -26.21 7.47
CA LYS A 165 1.57 -26.42 8.84
C LYS A 165 2.34 -25.64 9.91
N GLN A 166 2.71 -24.40 9.60
CA GLN A 166 3.29 -23.50 10.59
C GLN A 166 2.25 -23.04 11.61
N GLU A 167 2.75 -22.67 12.78
CA GLU A 167 1.96 -22.12 13.86
C GLU A 167 1.17 -20.87 13.45
N ALA A 168 -0.02 -20.71 14.05
CA ALA A 168 -0.99 -19.68 13.65
C ALA A 168 -0.48 -18.23 13.80
N TYR A 169 0.58 -17.99 14.59
CA TYR A 169 1.17 -16.66 14.70
C TYR A 169 1.87 -16.20 13.40
N VAL A 170 2.42 -17.12 12.60
CA VAL A 170 3.07 -16.78 11.33
C VAL A 170 2.02 -16.33 10.32
N THR A 171 0.95 -17.10 10.17
CA THR A 171 -0.17 -16.79 9.28
C THR A 171 -0.83 -15.45 9.64
N ARG A 172 -1.03 -15.17 10.94
CA ARG A 172 -1.57 -13.88 11.41
C ARG A 172 -0.68 -12.69 11.05
N GLU A 173 0.64 -12.86 11.06
CA GLU A 173 1.55 -11.78 10.69
C GLU A 173 1.49 -11.48 9.19
N ALA A 174 1.34 -12.51 8.34
CA ALA A 174 1.08 -12.30 6.91
C ALA A 174 -0.26 -11.58 6.67
N GLU A 175 -1.33 -11.95 7.39
CA GLU A 175 -2.63 -11.25 7.32
C GLU A 175 -2.54 -9.78 7.70
N LYS A 176 -1.72 -9.45 8.71
CA LYS A 176 -1.48 -8.06 9.09
C LYS A 176 -0.85 -7.26 7.95
N ILE A 177 0.08 -7.84 7.18
CA ILE A 177 0.63 -7.19 5.98
C ILE A 177 -0.48 -6.91 4.97
N LEU A 178 -1.40 -7.86 4.73
CA LEU A 178 -2.50 -7.67 3.79
C LEU A 178 -3.45 -6.55 4.22
N VAL A 179 -3.77 -6.48 5.51
CA VAL A 179 -4.64 -5.42 6.05
C VAL A 179 -3.97 -4.04 5.95
N VAL A 180 -2.70 -3.94 6.37
CA VAL A 180 -1.96 -2.67 6.36
C VAL A 180 -1.63 -2.24 4.93
N GLY A 181 -1.21 -3.19 4.08
CA GLY A 181 -0.93 -2.98 2.67
C GLY A 181 -2.18 -2.58 1.89
N GLY A 182 -3.33 -3.21 2.13
CA GLY A 182 -4.59 -2.82 1.49
C GLY A 182 -5.03 -1.39 1.84
N LYS A 183 -4.85 -0.96 3.10
CA LYS A 183 -5.03 0.45 3.49
C LYS A 183 -4.08 1.37 2.74
N GLN A 184 -2.83 0.94 2.58
CA GLN A 184 -1.83 1.72 1.86
C GLN A 184 -2.11 1.84 0.36
N VAL A 185 -2.53 0.76 -0.30
CA VAL A 185 -2.99 0.78 -1.70
C VAL A 185 -4.11 1.81 -1.84
N SER A 186 -5.09 1.76 -0.95
CA SER A 186 -6.23 2.67 -0.92
C SER A 186 -5.81 4.14 -0.73
N ARG A 187 -4.79 4.40 0.10
CA ARG A 187 -4.21 5.74 0.32
C ARG A 187 -3.47 6.29 -0.90
N LEU A 188 -2.71 5.43 -1.58
CA LEU A 188 -1.87 5.82 -2.72
C LEU A 188 -2.66 5.89 -4.03
N ASN A 189 -3.70 5.08 -4.15
CA ASN A 189 -4.59 5.03 -5.29
C ASN A 189 -6.01 4.67 -4.84
N PRO A 190 -6.82 5.69 -4.49
CA PRO A 190 -8.21 5.50 -4.07
C PRO A 190 -9.10 5.18 -5.29
N SER A 191 -8.86 4.08 -6.00
CA SER A 191 -9.66 3.65 -7.17
C SER A 191 -11.11 3.33 -6.79
N HIS A 192 -11.34 2.96 -5.53
CA HIS A 192 -12.67 2.72 -4.98
C HIS A 192 -13.44 4.02 -4.72
N GLU A 193 -12.78 5.17 -4.68
CA GLU A 193 -13.43 6.45 -4.40
C GLU A 193 -13.86 7.14 -5.70
N GLY A 194 -15.15 7.46 -5.78
CA GLY A 194 -15.70 8.08 -6.97
C GLY A 194 -17.21 8.28 -6.95
N ALA A 195 -17.68 8.85 -8.05
CA ALA A 195 -19.10 8.91 -8.40
C ALA A 195 -19.34 7.99 -9.60
N TYR A 196 -20.40 7.19 -9.52
CA TYR A 196 -20.72 6.14 -10.46
C TYR A 196 -22.13 6.34 -11.00
N LYS A 197 -22.28 6.11 -12.30
CA LYS A 197 -23.58 5.88 -12.91
C LYS A 197 -23.87 4.39 -12.80
N ILE A 198 -24.96 4.02 -12.14
CA ILE A 198 -25.28 2.63 -11.84
C ILE A 198 -26.53 2.17 -12.58
N LYS A 199 -26.56 0.87 -12.85
CA LYS A 199 -27.72 0.13 -13.34
C LYS A 199 -28.05 -0.93 -12.30
N ILE A 200 -29.31 -0.96 -11.89
CA ILE A 200 -29.82 -1.97 -10.97
C ILE A 200 -30.63 -3.02 -11.75
N THR A 201 -30.34 -4.30 -11.50
CA THR A 201 -31.12 -5.42 -12.01
C THR A 201 -31.75 -6.17 -10.83
N CYS A 202 -33.08 -6.20 -10.77
CA CYS A 202 -33.83 -6.84 -9.70
C CYS A 202 -33.77 -8.37 -9.83
N ILE A 203 -33.42 -9.07 -8.74
CA ILE A 203 -33.30 -10.53 -8.73
C ILE A 203 -34.51 -11.17 -8.06
N THR A 204 -34.80 -10.82 -6.80
CA THR A 204 -35.80 -11.53 -5.99
C THR A 204 -37.23 -11.07 -6.26
N PHE A 205 -37.50 -9.76 -6.26
CA PHE A 205 -38.85 -9.20 -6.42
C PHE A 205 -38.91 -8.17 -7.56
N PRO A 206 -39.01 -8.60 -8.84
CA PRO A 206 -38.82 -7.71 -9.99
C PRO A 206 -39.82 -6.55 -10.12
N LYS A 207 -41.05 -6.69 -9.61
CA LYS A 207 -42.08 -5.63 -9.74
C LYS A 207 -41.86 -4.51 -8.71
N GLU A 208 -41.67 -4.88 -7.46
CA GLU A 208 -41.47 -4.00 -6.31
C GLU A 208 -40.11 -3.28 -6.40
N CYS A 209 -39.08 -4.01 -6.80
CA CYS A 209 -37.76 -3.44 -7.07
C CYS A 209 -37.76 -2.57 -8.34
N GLY A 210 -38.57 -2.89 -9.35
CA GLY A 210 -38.54 -2.21 -10.65
C GLY A 210 -38.76 -0.70 -10.56
N GLU A 211 -39.65 -0.23 -9.69
CA GLU A 211 -39.87 1.21 -9.48
C GLU A 211 -38.73 1.86 -8.68
N LEU A 212 -38.21 1.18 -7.66
CA LEU A 212 -37.06 1.67 -6.89
C LEU A 212 -35.79 1.78 -7.75
N ALA A 213 -35.51 0.75 -8.55
CA ALA A 213 -34.36 0.66 -9.43
C ALA A 213 -34.35 1.73 -10.52
N LYS A 214 -35.52 2.19 -10.98
CA LYS A 214 -35.61 3.29 -11.97
C LYS A 214 -35.11 4.62 -11.40
N ASN A 215 -35.32 4.84 -10.10
CA ASN A 215 -34.99 6.10 -9.45
C ASN A 215 -33.52 6.14 -9.01
N ILE A 216 -32.95 4.99 -8.64
CA ILE A 216 -31.55 4.86 -8.22
C ILE A 216 -30.64 4.69 -9.43
N GLN A 217 -30.02 5.77 -9.86
CA GLN A 217 -29.16 5.81 -11.05
C GLN A 217 -27.71 6.18 -10.74
N TYR A 218 -27.43 6.61 -9.51
CA TYR A 218 -26.13 7.13 -9.12
C TYR A 218 -25.70 6.57 -7.76
N MET A 219 -24.40 6.36 -7.65
CA MET A 219 -23.76 5.93 -6.41
C MET A 219 -22.50 6.77 -6.19
N SER A 220 -22.20 7.09 -4.94
CA SER A 220 -20.90 7.61 -4.55
C SER A 220 -20.27 6.73 -3.48
N VAL A 221 -18.97 6.52 -3.60
CA VAL A 221 -18.16 5.75 -2.65
C VAL A 221 -16.98 6.64 -2.26
N PHE A 222 -16.74 6.85 -0.98
CA PHE A 222 -15.59 7.63 -0.52
C PHE A 222 -15.25 7.42 0.96
N ASP A 223 -13.98 7.64 1.30
CA ASP A 223 -13.50 7.63 2.68
C ASP A 223 -13.91 8.94 3.38
N THR A 224 -14.60 8.82 4.51
CA THR A 224 -15.08 9.94 5.33
C THR A 224 -13.96 10.65 6.10
N LEU A 225 -12.72 10.15 6.08
CA LEU A 225 -11.58 10.69 6.83
C LEU A 225 -11.82 10.77 8.34
N THR A 226 -12.80 10.00 8.84
CA THR A 226 -13.17 9.93 10.26
C THR A 226 -13.23 8.48 10.70
N ALA A 227 -13.51 8.25 11.99
CA ALA A 227 -13.72 6.90 12.53
C ALA A 227 -14.87 6.13 11.85
N LYS A 228 -15.74 6.79 11.08
CA LYS A 228 -16.80 6.16 10.29
C LYS A 228 -16.24 5.33 9.12
N GLY A 229 -15.01 5.58 8.67
CA GLY A 229 -14.39 4.82 7.58
C GLY A 229 -14.99 5.19 6.22
N LEU A 230 -15.45 4.19 5.46
CA LEU A 230 -15.97 4.36 4.10
C LEU A 230 -17.49 4.63 4.10
N SER A 231 -17.93 5.57 3.27
CA SER A 231 -19.34 5.89 3.02
C SER A 231 -19.72 5.45 1.61
N VAL A 232 -20.81 4.69 1.48
CA VAL A 232 -21.46 4.39 0.19
C VAL A 232 -22.85 5.01 0.18
N ASN A 233 -23.15 5.84 -0.81
CA ASN A 233 -24.44 6.51 -0.94
C ASN A 233 -25.07 6.14 -2.29
N LEU A 234 -26.34 5.72 -2.29
CA LEU A 234 -27.13 5.54 -3.50
C LEU A 234 -28.20 6.62 -3.54
N ALA A 235 -28.24 7.36 -4.64
CA ALA A 235 -29.04 8.57 -4.77
C ALA A 235 -30.25 8.36 -5.68
N ASP A 236 -31.37 8.95 -5.27
CA ASP A 236 -32.51 9.15 -6.14
C ASP A 236 -32.20 10.27 -7.15
N SER A 237 -32.34 9.95 -8.44
CA SER A 237 -32.12 10.88 -9.54
C SER A 237 -33.11 12.05 -9.59
N GLN A 238 -34.31 11.89 -9.03
CA GLN A 238 -35.37 12.89 -9.00
C GLN A 238 -35.31 13.74 -7.73
N LEU A 239 -35.11 13.11 -6.57
CA LEU A 239 -35.14 13.81 -5.27
C LEU A 239 -33.82 14.50 -4.90
N SER A 240 -32.72 14.20 -5.61
CA SER A 240 -31.38 14.69 -5.27
C SER A 240 -31.01 14.43 -3.80
N ALA A 241 -31.44 13.30 -3.27
CA ALA A 241 -31.22 12.87 -1.89
C ALA A 241 -30.76 11.40 -1.86
N PRO A 242 -29.95 11.00 -0.86
CA PRO A 242 -29.61 9.60 -0.66
C PRO A 242 -30.86 8.79 -0.28
N LEU A 243 -31.05 7.65 -0.94
CA LEU A 243 -32.01 6.62 -0.53
C LEU A 243 -31.36 5.58 0.38
N TYR A 244 -30.11 5.22 0.07
CA TYR A 244 -29.30 4.32 0.90
C TYR A 244 -28.01 5.02 1.30
N ILE A 245 -27.66 4.92 2.58
CA ILE A 245 -26.42 5.42 3.16
C ILE A 245 -25.80 4.27 3.96
N PHE A 246 -24.59 3.88 3.59
CA PHE A 246 -23.77 2.92 4.30
C PHE A 246 -22.58 3.66 4.88
N SER A 247 -22.76 4.28 6.04
CA SER A 247 -21.81 5.19 6.66
C SER A 247 -20.63 4.49 7.37
N THR A 248 -20.63 3.15 7.43
CA THR A 248 -19.57 2.33 8.04
C THR A 248 -19.19 1.15 7.16
N ALA A 249 -19.04 1.38 5.86
CA ALA A 249 -18.60 0.33 4.95
C ALA A 249 -17.13 -0.04 5.19
N LEU A 250 -16.82 -1.33 4.99
CA LEU A 250 -15.50 -1.91 5.12
C LEU A 250 -14.91 -2.12 3.73
N LEU A 251 -13.63 -1.76 3.61
CA LEU A 251 -12.83 -2.02 2.42
C LEU A 251 -11.89 -3.20 2.70
N THR A 252 -11.97 -4.21 1.86
CA THR A 252 -11.20 -5.46 1.97
C THR A 252 -10.54 -5.80 0.64
N ASN A 253 -9.87 -6.96 0.58
CA ASN A 253 -9.24 -7.49 -0.63
C ASN A 253 -8.31 -6.46 -1.32
N ASN A 254 -7.39 -5.87 -0.56
CA ASN A 254 -6.46 -4.84 -1.04
C ASN A 254 -7.11 -3.58 -1.65
N GLY A 255 -8.31 -3.22 -1.22
CA GLY A 255 -8.98 -2.01 -1.71
C GLY A 255 -9.98 -2.26 -2.83
N THR A 256 -10.26 -3.52 -3.16
CA THR A 256 -11.13 -3.89 -4.30
C THR A 256 -12.50 -4.37 -3.90
N HIS A 257 -12.77 -4.60 -2.62
CA HIS A 257 -14.05 -5.12 -2.18
C HIS A 257 -14.65 -4.29 -1.05
N VAL A 258 -15.87 -3.81 -1.23
CA VAL A 258 -16.61 -2.94 -0.30
C VAL A 258 -17.82 -3.67 0.24
N ARG A 259 -17.93 -3.77 1.56
CA ARG A 259 -19.11 -4.33 2.22
C ARG A 259 -19.65 -3.35 3.26
N GLY A 260 -20.94 -3.07 3.24
CA GLY A 260 -21.59 -2.14 4.16
C GLY A 260 -22.93 -2.64 4.65
N ILE A 261 -23.25 -2.35 5.90
CA ILE A 261 -24.57 -2.58 6.48
C ILE A 261 -25.13 -1.21 6.87
N SER A 262 -26.35 -0.91 6.42
CA SER A 262 -27.05 0.32 6.81
C SER A 262 -27.46 0.20 8.28
N THR A 263 -26.87 1.03 9.15
CA THR A 263 -27.17 1.05 10.59
C THR A 263 -27.94 2.30 11.03
N ASP A 264 -28.07 3.29 10.15
CA ASP A 264 -28.78 4.53 10.45
C ASP A 264 -30.29 4.26 10.43
N ALA A 265 -30.94 4.25 11.59
CA ALA A 265 -32.38 4.09 11.73
C ALA A 265 -33.09 5.44 11.54
N THR A 266 -33.31 5.83 10.29
CA THR A 266 -34.34 6.82 9.95
C THR A 266 -35.52 6.10 9.29
N PRO A 267 -36.73 6.66 9.27
CA PRO A 267 -37.91 6.00 8.69
C PRO A 267 -37.77 5.60 7.20
N MET A 268 -36.73 6.11 6.52
CA MET A 268 -36.46 5.84 5.11
C MET A 268 -35.30 4.86 4.87
N THR A 269 -34.44 4.60 5.85
CA THR A 269 -33.31 3.68 5.74
C THR A 269 -33.75 2.28 6.16
N ARG A 270 -34.03 1.46 5.15
CA ARG A 270 -34.37 0.04 5.32
C ARG A 270 -33.12 -0.71 5.80
N ALA A 271 -33.32 -1.78 6.55
CA ALA A 271 -32.23 -2.71 6.85
C ALA A 271 -31.74 -3.27 5.51
N SER A 272 -30.53 -2.87 5.14
CA SER A 272 -29.96 -3.18 3.85
C SER A 272 -28.48 -3.45 3.98
N GLU A 273 -27.98 -4.30 3.10
CA GLU A 273 -26.58 -4.65 2.97
C GLU A 273 -26.12 -4.35 1.55
N ILE A 274 -24.90 -3.86 1.42
CA ILE A 274 -24.24 -3.66 0.14
C ILE A 274 -22.94 -4.42 0.11
N ASP A 275 -22.67 -5.06 -1.02
CA ASP A 275 -21.49 -5.88 -1.26
C ASP A 275 -21.03 -5.60 -2.70
N LEU A 276 -19.84 -5.04 -2.88
CA LEU A 276 -19.35 -4.53 -4.16
C LEU A 276 -17.91 -4.95 -4.41
N ASP A 277 -17.63 -5.42 -5.61
CA ASP A 277 -16.30 -5.58 -6.18
C ASP A 277 -15.96 -4.40 -7.10
N ILE A 278 -14.70 -3.99 -7.07
CA ILE A 278 -14.16 -2.82 -7.75
C ILE A 278 -12.95 -3.25 -8.58
N ASP A 279 -13.05 -3.06 -9.88
CA ASP A 279 -11.92 -3.22 -10.79
C ASP A 279 -10.98 -2.02 -10.62
N MET A 280 -9.76 -2.27 -10.11
CA MET A 280 -8.77 -1.21 -9.87
C MET A 280 -8.31 -0.47 -11.13
N ALA A 281 -8.35 -1.13 -12.29
CA ALA A 281 -7.88 -0.58 -13.55
C ALA A 281 -8.96 0.29 -14.20
N THR A 282 -10.19 -0.22 -14.27
CA THR A 282 -11.29 0.50 -14.92
C THR A 282 -12.06 1.39 -13.95
N GLY A 283 -12.02 1.11 -12.65
CA GLY A 283 -12.89 1.68 -11.63
C GLY A 283 -14.34 1.23 -11.77
N HIS A 284 -14.64 0.20 -12.56
CA HIS A 284 -15.99 -0.34 -12.64
C HIS A 284 -16.36 -1.02 -11.33
N VAL A 285 -17.63 -0.92 -10.96
CA VAL A 285 -18.15 -1.53 -9.74
C VAL A 285 -19.22 -2.55 -10.11
N THR A 286 -19.17 -3.72 -9.50
CA THR A 286 -20.21 -4.76 -9.65
C THR A 286 -20.54 -5.34 -8.30
N GLY A 287 -21.79 -5.67 -8.03
CA GLY A 287 -22.12 -6.29 -6.75
C GLY A 287 -23.61 -6.42 -6.50
N LEU A 288 -23.97 -6.48 -5.22
CA LEU A 288 -25.31 -6.70 -4.72
C LEU A 288 -25.70 -5.62 -3.71
N LEU A 289 -26.98 -5.23 -3.78
CA LEU A 289 -27.69 -4.53 -2.72
C LEU A 289 -28.82 -5.45 -2.26
N ILE A 290 -28.83 -5.77 -0.98
CA ILE A 290 -29.85 -6.60 -0.35
C ILE A 290 -30.74 -5.68 0.47
N ASP A 291 -32.01 -5.63 0.15
CA ASP A 291 -33.01 -4.85 0.88
C ASP A 291 -34.06 -5.79 1.47
N ALA A 292 -34.40 -5.60 2.74
CA ALA A 292 -35.34 -6.47 3.43
C ALA A 292 -36.75 -6.52 2.78
N LEU A 293 -37.15 -5.51 2.01
CA LEU A 293 -38.49 -5.41 1.39
C LEU A 293 -38.50 -5.78 -0.08
N VAL A 294 -37.42 -5.51 -0.82
CA VAL A 294 -37.34 -5.77 -2.27
C VAL A 294 -36.32 -6.84 -2.67
N GLY A 295 -35.66 -7.45 -1.68
CA GLY A 295 -34.75 -8.57 -1.85
C GLY A 295 -33.43 -8.17 -2.49
N GLU A 296 -32.81 -9.12 -3.19
CA GLU A 296 -31.50 -8.94 -3.82
C GLU A 296 -31.61 -8.17 -5.14
N MET A 297 -30.69 -7.23 -5.31
CA MET A 297 -30.55 -6.37 -6.47
C MET A 297 -29.11 -6.36 -6.94
N LYS A 298 -28.86 -6.69 -8.20
CA LYS A 298 -27.53 -6.58 -8.80
C LYS A 298 -27.23 -5.13 -9.16
N ILE A 299 -26.06 -4.63 -8.77
CA ILE A 299 -25.53 -3.32 -9.12
C ILE A 299 -24.41 -3.50 -10.15
N GLU A 300 -24.47 -2.70 -11.21
CA GLU A 300 -23.37 -2.52 -12.17
C GLU A 300 -23.12 -1.02 -12.34
N GLY A 301 -21.91 -0.56 -12.04
CA GLY A 301 -21.53 0.85 -11.99
C GLY A 301 -20.37 1.19 -12.91
N VAL A 302 -20.53 2.27 -13.67
CA VAL A 302 -19.47 2.87 -14.49
C VAL A 302 -19.07 4.20 -13.86
N PRO A 303 -17.78 4.45 -13.64
CA PRO A 303 -17.31 5.68 -13.02
C PRO A 303 -17.58 6.90 -13.91
N VAL A 304 -18.13 7.95 -13.31
CA VAL A 304 -18.29 9.28 -13.91
C VAL A 304 -17.13 10.20 -13.53
N ARG A 305 -16.69 10.10 -12.27
CA ARG A 305 -15.52 10.78 -11.73
C ARG A 305 -14.81 9.84 -10.77
N ARG A 306 -13.48 9.76 -10.88
CA ARG A 306 -12.66 8.94 -10.00
C ARG A 306 -11.66 9.80 -9.28
N MET A 307 -11.47 9.49 -8.01
CA MET A 307 -10.45 10.16 -7.22
C MET A 307 -9.04 9.81 -7.71
N SER A 308 -8.84 8.58 -8.17
CA SER A 308 -7.56 8.08 -8.71
C SER A 308 -7.00 8.92 -9.86
N GLU A 309 -7.84 9.62 -10.63
CA GLU A 309 -7.41 10.54 -11.69
C GLU A 309 -6.44 11.60 -11.13
N PHE A 310 -6.70 12.15 -9.94
CA PHE A 310 -5.81 13.11 -9.30
C PHE A 310 -4.56 12.47 -8.66
N TYR A 311 -4.55 11.17 -8.43
CA TYR A 311 -3.39 10.47 -7.85
C TYR A 311 -2.43 9.96 -8.93
N LEU A 312 -2.96 9.66 -10.12
CA LEU A 312 -2.21 9.18 -11.27
C LEU A 312 -1.65 10.32 -12.14
N ASP A 313 -2.28 11.50 -12.14
CA ASP A 313 -1.79 12.67 -12.85
C ASP A 313 -0.43 13.16 -12.33
N LYS A 314 0.32 13.84 -13.21
CA LYS A 314 1.54 14.56 -12.80
C LYS A 314 1.16 15.59 -11.73
N GLY A 315 1.63 15.34 -10.50
CA GLY A 315 1.45 16.23 -9.36
C GLY A 315 2.18 17.57 -9.53
N PRO A 316 2.29 18.36 -8.45
CA PRO A 316 3.06 19.60 -8.48
C PRO A 316 4.53 19.33 -8.83
N THR A 317 5.20 20.33 -9.42
CA THR A 317 6.60 20.20 -9.87
C THR A 317 7.60 20.07 -8.72
N ARG A 318 7.15 20.34 -7.50
CA ARG A 318 7.90 20.17 -6.25
C ARG A 318 6.95 19.70 -5.15
N ILE A 319 7.52 19.22 -4.05
CA ILE A 319 6.76 19.01 -2.82
C ILE A 319 6.26 20.38 -2.35
N VAL A 320 4.95 20.47 -2.11
CA VAL A 320 4.29 21.66 -1.57
C VAL A 320 3.95 21.34 -0.12
N GLU A 321 4.43 22.18 0.79
CA GLU A 321 4.26 21.97 2.22
C GLU A 321 2.84 22.31 2.67
N VAL A 322 2.39 21.71 3.78
CA VAL A 322 1.06 21.97 4.32
C VAL A 322 0.84 23.47 4.58
N THR A 323 1.85 24.21 5.02
CA THR A 323 1.76 25.66 5.26
C THR A 323 1.44 26.45 4.00
N GLU A 324 1.81 25.95 2.82
CA GLU A 324 1.60 26.64 1.55
C GLU A 324 0.18 26.48 1.02
N ILE A 325 -0.55 25.45 1.46
CA ILE A 325 -1.97 25.24 1.11
C ILE A 325 -2.95 25.89 2.08
N LEU A 326 -2.48 26.41 3.22
CA LEU A 326 -3.33 27.17 4.14
C LEU A 326 -3.63 28.53 3.54
N GLY A 327 -4.89 28.95 3.56
CA GLY A 327 -5.26 30.18 2.87
C GLY A 327 -6.73 30.32 2.54
N ARG A 328 -7.03 31.49 1.98
CA ARG A 328 -8.29 31.79 1.31
C ARG A 328 -8.09 31.67 -0.20
N TYR A 329 -9.05 31.04 -0.85
CA TYR A 329 -9.09 30.80 -2.27
C TYR A 329 -10.43 31.28 -2.84
N GLU A 330 -10.39 31.81 -4.05
CA GLU A 330 -11.57 32.26 -4.79
C GLU A 330 -11.67 31.50 -6.11
N GLY A 331 -12.89 31.19 -6.54
CA GLY A 331 -13.13 30.48 -7.78
C GLY A 331 -14.56 30.01 -7.90
N THR A 332 -14.77 28.75 -8.32
CA THR A 332 -16.10 28.23 -8.59
C THR A 332 -16.31 26.82 -8.03
N LEU A 333 -17.56 26.54 -7.64
CA LEU A 333 -18.07 25.19 -7.35
C LEU A 333 -19.36 25.02 -8.13
N ALA A 334 -19.54 23.91 -8.87
CA ALA A 334 -20.69 23.71 -9.75
C ALA A 334 -20.95 24.90 -10.72
N GLY A 335 -19.91 25.64 -11.10
CA GLY A 335 -19.99 26.79 -11.99
C GLY A 335 -20.53 28.09 -11.36
N SER A 336 -20.86 28.13 -10.06
CA SER A 336 -21.13 29.41 -9.37
C SER A 336 -19.94 29.83 -8.52
N GLU A 337 -19.83 31.13 -8.28
CA GLU A 337 -18.76 31.71 -7.48
C GLU A 337 -18.73 31.11 -6.07
N ALA A 338 -17.52 30.81 -5.61
CA ALA A 338 -17.28 30.17 -4.34
C ALA A 338 -15.97 30.68 -3.70
N THR A 339 -15.97 30.82 -2.38
CA THR A 339 -14.76 31.06 -1.58
C THR A 339 -14.45 29.81 -0.77
N LEU A 340 -13.23 29.27 -0.93
CA LEU A 340 -12.71 28.17 -0.12
C LEU A 340 -11.72 28.72 0.90
N THR A 341 -11.90 28.36 2.16
CA THR A 341 -10.92 28.63 3.23
C THR A 341 -10.37 27.32 3.74
N VAL A 342 -9.05 27.14 3.68
CA VAL A 342 -8.33 25.96 4.19
C VAL A 342 -7.53 26.34 5.42
N SER A 343 -7.84 25.72 6.55
CA SER A 343 -7.24 26.00 7.84
C SER A 343 -6.73 24.72 8.51
N ARG A 344 -5.93 24.88 9.56
CA ARG A 344 -5.49 23.80 10.42
C ARG A 344 -6.26 23.84 11.74
N TYR A 345 -6.86 22.72 12.14
CA TYR A 345 -7.51 22.61 13.44
C TYR A 345 -6.52 22.19 14.53
N SER A 346 -5.69 21.19 14.23
CA SER A 346 -4.61 20.67 15.09
C SER A 346 -3.42 20.22 14.23
N THR A 347 -2.32 19.76 14.85
CA THR A 347 -1.14 19.28 14.10
C THR A 347 -1.52 18.12 13.18
N GLY A 348 -1.57 18.37 11.88
CA GLY A 348 -1.88 17.37 10.85
C GLY A 348 -3.35 17.30 10.42
N GLU A 349 -4.28 17.95 11.13
CA GLU A 349 -5.69 17.97 10.77
C GLU A 349 -6.06 19.25 10.01
N LEU A 350 -6.43 19.08 8.75
CA LEU A 350 -6.94 20.16 7.91
C LEU A 350 -8.46 20.24 7.99
N VAL A 351 -8.98 21.45 7.93
CA VAL A 351 -10.41 21.73 7.84
C VAL A 351 -10.65 22.70 6.70
N ALA A 352 -11.85 22.65 6.13
CA ALA A 352 -12.23 23.56 5.06
C ALA A 352 -13.64 24.11 5.26
N ILE A 353 -13.83 25.33 4.79
CA ILE A 353 -15.13 25.97 4.67
C ILE A 353 -15.28 26.45 3.23
N ILE A 354 -16.37 26.10 2.58
CA ILE A 354 -16.77 26.71 1.30
C ILE A 354 -17.99 27.58 1.53
N ASP A 355 -17.91 28.84 1.13
CA ASP A 355 -19.05 29.73 0.93
C ASP A 355 -19.40 29.75 -0.56
N PHE A 356 -20.61 29.35 -0.92
CA PHE A 356 -21.09 29.20 -2.29
C PHE A 356 -22.61 29.37 -2.34
N ALA A 357 -23.10 30.20 -3.27
CA ALA A 357 -24.53 30.39 -3.52
C ALA A 357 -25.38 30.65 -2.24
N GLY A 358 -24.84 31.42 -1.29
CA GLY A 358 -25.51 31.73 -0.01
C GLY A 358 -25.55 30.57 0.99
N SER A 359 -24.84 29.48 0.71
CA SER A 359 -24.73 28.30 1.57
C SER A 359 -23.30 28.11 2.05
N MET A 360 -23.15 27.67 3.31
CA MET A 360 -21.85 27.36 3.90
C MET A 360 -21.67 25.84 4.04
N LEU A 361 -20.65 25.31 3.38
CA LEU A 361 -20.27 23.89 3.48
C LEU A 361 -19.06 23.77 4.40
N ASN A 362 -19.28 23.18 5.56
CA ASN A 362 -18.22 22.92 6.54
C ASN A 362 -17.68 21.49 6.37
N PHE A 363 -16.35 21.37 6.38
CA PHE A 363 -15.61 20.12 6.38
C PHE A 363 -14.68 20.08 7.59
N ARG A 364 -14.88 19.06 8.43
CA ARG A 364 -14.21 18.94 9.74
C ARG A 364 -13.05 17.96 9.77
N ALA A 365 -12.91 17.17 8.71
CA ALA A 365 -11.80 16.25 8.54
C ALA A 365 -11.17 16.50 7.18
N GLY A 366 -9.85 16.54 7.13
CA GLY A 366 -9.12 16.82 5.90
C GLY A 366 -7.72 16.25 5.93
N ALA A 367 -7.27 15.82 4.76
CA ALA A 367 -5.98 15.20 4.54
C ALA A 367 -5.29 15.85 3.33
N TYR A 368 -3.96 15.87 3.36
CA TYR A 368 -3.17 16.38 2.24
C TYR A 368 -2.05 15.43 1.88
N ASN A 369 -2.01 15.03 0.61
CA ASN A 369 -0.89 14.30 0.04
C ASN A 369 0.07 15.31 -0.61
N THR A 370 1.15 15.65 0.10
CA THR A 370 2.15 16.66 -0.33
C THR A 370 2.88 16.27 -1.62
N LYS A 371 3.11 14.97 -1.85
CA LYS A 371 3.79 14.45 -3.06
C LYS A 371 2.90 14.54 -4.30
N ARG A 372 1.60 14.30 -4.17
CA ARG A 372 0.63 14.34 -5.27
C ARG A 372 -0.08 15.69 -5.39
N GLY A 373 0.06 16.55 -4.40
CA GLY A 373 -0.63 17.82 -4.29
C GLY A 373 -2.15 17.66 -4.17
N VAL A 374 -2.65 16.58 -3.56
CA VAL A 374 -4.09 16.31 -3.45
C VAL A 374 -4.59 16.61 -2.05
N LEU A 375 -5.53 17.56 -1.95
CA LEU A 375 -6.30 17.85 -0.75
C LEU A 375 -7.62 17.07 -0.78
N GLN A 376 -8.00 16.58 0.38
CA GLN A 376 -9.29 15.95 0.60
C GLN A 376 -9.93 16.55 1.83
N PHE A 377 -11.23 16.78 1.77
CA PHE A 377 -12.01 17.23 2.91
C PHE A 377 -13.32 16.48 2.97
N ALA A 378 -13.64 15.93 4.13
CA ALA A 378 -14.88 15.24 4.38
C ALA A 378 -15.75 16.03 5.35
N GLY A 379 -17.05 16.03 5.07
CA GLY A 379 -18.05 16.73 5.86
C GLY A 379 -19.29 15.86 6.01
N THR A 380 -19.90 15.94 7.18
CA THR A 380 -21.22 15.36 7.45
C THR A 380 -22.27 16.41 7.12
N ALA A 381 -23.26 16.09 6.30
CA ALA A 381 -24.34 17.01 5.95
C ALA A 381 -25.71 16.54 6.48
N GLY A 382 -25.81 16.15 7.76
CA GLY A 382 -27.10 15.79 8.38
C GLY A 382 -27.92 14.82 7.51
N ASN A 383 -29.16 15.19 7.15
CA ASN A 383 -30.06 14.40 6.31
C ASN A 383 -29.68 14.36 4.81
N MET A 384 -28.68 15.13 4.38
CA MET A 384 -28.21 15.16 2.97
C MET A 384 -27.06 14.18 2.69
N GLY A 385 -26.70 13.35 3.66
CA GLY A 385 -25.63 12.36 3.56
C GLY A 385 -24.23 12.94 3.75
N ASP A 386 -23.22 12.06 3.72
CA ASP A 386 -21.84 12.50 3.76
C ASP A 386 -21.43 13.16 2.44
N ARG A 387 -20.41 14.01 2.48
CA ARG A 387 -19.81 14.63 1.29
C ARG A 387 -18.31 14.67 1.41
N LYS A 388 -17.62 14.59 0.27
CA LYS A 388 -16.17 14.71 0.18
C LYS A 388 -15.78 15.67 -0.93
N LEU A 389 -15.00 16.69 -0.60
CA LEU A 389 -14.33 17.55 -1.56
C LEU A 389 -12.94 16.99 -1.84
N VAL A 390 -12.61 16.80 -3.10
CA VAL A 390 -11.26 16.42 -3.54
C VAL A 390 -10.74 17.50 -4.47
N LEU A 391 -9.58 18.06 -4.12
CA LEU A 391 -8.90 19.10 -4.89
C LEU A 391 -7.47 18.68 -5.17
N ALA A 392 -6.96 19.02 -6.34
CA ALA A 392 -5.63 18.72 -6.78
C ALA A 392 -4.93 20.03 -7.19
N LEU A 393 -3.76 20.28 -6.62
CA LEU A 393 -2.92 21.41 -6.98
C LEU A 393 -2.22 21.12 -8.31
N ARG A 394 -2.55 21.90 -9.34
CA ARG A 394 -2.08 21.72 -10.70
C ARG A 394 -1.64 23.05 -11.31
N ASN A 395 -0.68 22.97 -12.22
CA ASN A 395 -0.29 24.14 -13.02
C ASN A 395 -1.31 24.31 -14.16
N ASN A 396 -1.91 25.49 -14.28
CA ASN A 396 -2.92 25.79 -15.29
C ASN A 396 -2.36 26.03 -16.71
N GLY A 397 -1.16 25.52 -17.01
CA GLY A 397 -0.45 25.74 -18.28
C GLY A 397 0.10 27.16 -18.47
N LYS A 398 -0.26 28.11 -17.59
CA LYS A 398 0.24 29.50 -17.58
C LYS A 398 1.24 29.77 -16.44
N GLY A 399 1.75 28.71 -15.80
CA GLY A 399 2.72 28.82 -14.71
C GLY A 399 2.11 29.14 -13.34
N LYS A 400 0.77 29.19 -13.21
CA LYS A 400 0.09 29.41 -11.93
C LYS A 400 -0.48 28.11 -11.39
N GLU A 401 -0.29 27.89 -10.10
CA GLU A 401 -0.89 26.78 -9.38
C GLU A 401 -2.35 27.08 -9.03
N VAL A 402 -3.23 26.13 -9.34
CA VAL A 402 -4.67 26.21 -9.17
C VAL A 402 -5.13 24.91 -8.52
N LEU A 403 -6.08 25.00 -7.61
CA LEU A 403 -6.75 23.83 -7.05
C LEU A 403 -7.93 23.48 -7.95
N THR A 404 -7.86 22.36 -8.67
CA THR A 404 -8.95 21.84 -9.48
C THR A 404 -9.47 20.55 -8.88
N GLY A 405 -10.76 20.28 -8.99
CA GLY A 405 -11.32 19.17 -8.24
C GLY A 405 -12.80 18.92 -8.49
N PHE A 406 -13.37 18.13 -7.60
CA PHE A 406 -14.80 17.90 -7.56
C PHE A 406 -15.29 17.54 -6.16
N MET A 407 -16.60 17.61 -5.96
CA MET A 407 -17.25 17.21 -4.73
C MET A 407 -18.07 15.93 -4.97
N LEU A 408 -17.73 14.87 -4.24
CA LEU A 408 -18.55 13.68 -4.09
C LEU A 408 -19.67 13.99 -3.11
N THR A 409 -20.90 13.74 -3.54
CA THR A 409 -22.10 13.95 -2.72
C THR A 409 -23.01 12.74 -2.88
N ALA A 410 -24.05 12.69 -2.05
CA ALA A 410 -25.17 11.77 -2.22
C ALA A 410 -26.15 12.21 -3.33
N THR A 411 -25.70 13.02 -4.30
CA THR A 411 -26.55 13.51 -5.39
C THR A 411 -25.99 13.12 -6.77
N PRO A 412 -26.84 13.08 -7.82
CA PRO A 412 -26.42 12.71 -9.18
C PRO A 412 -25.35 13.60 -9.79
N LYS A 413 -25.28 14.85 -9.34
CA LYS A 413 -24.33 15.84 -9.85
C LYS A 413 -23.06 15.74 -9.02
N THR A 414 -21.93 15.66 -9.70
CA THR A 414 -20.60 15.81 -9.10
C THR A 414 -20.11 17.22 -9.39
N PRO A 415 -20.29 18.20 -8.47
CA PRO A 415 -19.83 19.56 -8.66
C PRO A 415 -18.34 19.59 -8.99
N VAL A 416 -17.97 20.23 -10.10
CA VAL A 416 -16.58 20.53 -10.41
C VAL A 416 -16.18 21.79 -9.63
N ALA A 417 -14.93 21.80 -9.18
CA ALA A 417 -14.35 22.87 -8.39
C ALA A 417 -13.07 23.41 -9.07
N GLU A 418 -12.90 24.72 -9.05
CA GLU A 418 -11.65 25.39 -9.42
C GLU A 418 -11.43 26.57 -8.48
N PHE A 419 -10.25 26.67 -7.87
CA PHE A 419 -9.93 27.67 -6.86
C PHE A 419 -8.50 28.20 -7.01
N HIS A 420 -8.35 29.52 -6.90
CA HIS A 420 -7.08 30.23 -6.97
C HIS A 420 -6.77 30.88 -5.63
N LYS A 421 -5.53 30.77 -5.16
CA LYS A 421 -5.14 31.35 -3.87
C LYS A 421 -5.15 32.87 -3.94
N VAL A 422 -5.85 33.52 -3.01
CA VAL A 422 -5.95 34.99 -2.95
C VAL A 422 -5.38 35.59 -1.66
N GLY A 423 -5.14 34.76 -0.64
CA GLY A 423 -4.52 35.22 0.60
C GLY A 423 -4.07 34.08 1.51
N ASN A 424 -3.12 34.39 2.38
CA ASN A 424 -2.75 33.53 3.50
C ASN A 424 -3.67 33.82 4.69
N ILE A 425 -3.97 32.80 5.49
CA ILE A 425 -4.59 33.01 6.81
C ILE A 425 -3.48 33.51 7.73
N LYS A 426 -3.72 34.65 8.38
CA LYS A 426 -2.79 35.23 9.37
C LYS A 426 -2.86 34.50 10.69
#